data_AF-A0A2M7F937-F1
#
_entry.id   AF-A0A2M7F937-F1
#
_cell.length_a   1.000
_cell.length_b   1.000
_cell.length_c   1.000
_cell.angle_alpha   90.00
_cell.angle_beta   90.00
_cell.angle_gamma   90.00
#
_symmetry.space_group_name_H-M   'P 1'
#
loop_
_entity.id
_entity.type
_entity.pdbx_description
1 polymer ?
#
loop_
_entity_poly.entity_id
_entity_poly.type
_entity_poly.pdbx_seq_one_letter_code
_entity_poly.pdbx_strand_id
1 'polypeptide(L)'
;NIIEHSETTGYVGIQKYHFQKLNKNIVKIAVMDTGIGFRKSLSQRFSLKNDLDSIEKALLHEVSRYAEEGRGQGLAGVRRFVKEWNGKLSIRSGTAKLSIIPEWVWGKERERNLAPFPGAQINIMLPEV
;
A
#
# COMPACT_ATOMS: atom_id res chain seq x y z
N ASN A 1 6.56 -0.65 10.25
CA ASN A 1 5.63 0.21 9.48
C ASN A 1 4.52 0.84 10.33
N ILE A 2 3.46 0.13 10.79
CA ILE A 2 2.38 0.81 11.55
C ILE A 2 2.92 1.49 12.80
N ILE A 3 3.48 0.71 13.74
CA ILE A 3 3.97 1.22 15.04
C ILE A 3 4.98 2.37 14.89
N GLU A 4 5.77 2.35 13.82
CA GLU A 4 6.83 3.32 13.57
C GLU A 4 6.36 4.61 12.90
N HIS A 5 5.21 4.60 12.20
CA HIS A 5 4.80 5.71 11.32
C HIS A 5 3.39 6.23 11.54
N SER A 6 2.50 5.45 12.17
CA SER A 6 1.11 5.87 12.36
C SER A 6 0.92 6.75 13.61
N GLU A 7 1.83 6.70 14.58
CA GLU A 7 1.66 7.27 15.93
C GLU A 7 0.45 6.67 16.70
N THR A 8 -0.04 5.50 16.25
CA THR A 8 -1.21 4.83 16.82
C THR A 8 -1.18 3.31 16.59
N THR A 9 -2.22 2.61 17.05
CA THR A 9 -2.43 1.18 16.76
C THR A 9 -3.00 0.98 15.37
N GLY A 10 -2.72 -0.17 14.76
CA GLY A 10 -3.34 -0.58 13.52
C GLY A 10 -3.81 -2.02 13.59
N TYR A 11 -4.52 -2.42 12.54
CA TYR A 11 -5.13 -3.73 12.41
C TYR A 11 -4.62 -4.42 11.15
N VAL A 12 -4.46 -5.73 11.25
CA VAL A 12 -4.11 -6.59 10.12
C VAL A 12 -5.14 -7.71 10.04
N GLY A 13 -5.73 -7.88 8.86
CA GLY A 13 -6.62 -8.98 8.53
C GLY A 13 -6.07 -9.76 7.36
N ILE A 14 -6.06 -11.09 7.46
CA ILE A 14 -5.61 -11.99 6.40
C ILE A 14 -6.71 -13.00 6.13
N GLN A 15 -7.04 -13.19 4.86
CA GLN A 15 -8.03 -14.16 4.42
C GLN A 15 -7.53 -14.91 3.19
N LYS A 16 -7.66 -16.25 3.20
CA LYS A 16 -7.51 -17.10 2.00
C LYS A 16 -8.90 -17.51 1.51
N TYR A 17 -9.15 -17.41 0.21
CA TYR A 17 -10.39 -17.89 -0.40
C TYR A 17 -10.16 -18.29 -1.86
N HIS A 18 -11.04 -19.14 -2.40
CA HIS A 18 -10.98 -19.56 -3.79
C HIS A 18 -11.60 -18.47 -4.70
N PHE A 19 -10.84 -18.02 -5.70
CA PHE A 19 -11.27 -16.97 -6.63
C PHE A 19 -11.66 -17.58 -7.99
N GLN A 20 -12.97 -17.73 -8.17
CA GLN A 20 -13.57 -18.46 -9.30
C GLN A 20 -13.07 -17.97 -10.67
N LYS A 21 -12.92 -16.65 -10.87
CA LYS A 21 -12.47 -16.07 -12.15
C LYS A 21 -11.07 -16.53 -12.57
N LEU A 22 -10.19 -16.79 -11.61
CA LEU A 22 -8.85 -17.33 -11.86
C LEU A 22 -8.76 -18.84 -11.67
N ASN A 23 -9.79 -19.48 -11.13
CA ASN A 23 -9.74 -20.86 -10.65
C ASN A 23 -8.52 -21.15 -9.74
N LYS A 24 -8.17 -20.18 -8.89
CA LYS A 24 -7.02 -20.24 -7.98
C LYS A 24 -7.40 -19.73 -6.60
N ASN A 25 -6.70 -20.17 -5.57
CA ASN A 25 -6.80 -19.52 -4.28
C ASN A 25 -6.13 -18.14 -4.33
N ILE A 26 -6.68 -17.20 -3.57
CA ILE A 26 -6.09 -15.88 -3.34
C ILE A 26 -5.94 -15.66 -1.84
N VAL A 27 -4.80 -15.09 -1.46
CA VAL A 27 -4.62 -14.49 -0.15
C VAL A 27 -4.85 -12.99 -0.26
N LYS A 28 -5.77 -12.46 0.55
CA LYS A 28 -6.03 -11.04 0.73
C LYS A 28 -5.50 -10.60 2.09
N ILE A 29 -4.64 -9.59 2.08
CA ILE A 29 -4.06 -8.99 3.27
C ILE A 29 -4.52 -7.53 3.32
N ALA A 30 -5.23 -7.17 4.39
CA ALA A 30 -5.64 -5.81 4.68
C ALA A 30 -4.87 -5.31 5.90
N VAL A 31 -4.18 -4.19 5.76
CA VAL A 31 -3.46 -3.50 6.82
C VAL A 31 -4.05 -2.11 6.93
N MET A 32 -4.41 -1.67 8.14
CA MET A 32 -4.91 -0.32 8.34
C MET A 32 -4.48 0.29 9.66
N ASP A 33 -4.44 1.62 9.69
CA ASP A 33 -4.31 2.42 10.91
C ASP A 33 -5.16 3.69 10.78
N THR A 34 -5.37 4.39 11.89
CA THR A 34 -6.05 5.70 11.93
C THR A 34 -5.09 6.82 12.30
N GLY A 35 -3.82 6.67 11.91
CA GLY A 35 -2.73 7.52 12.31
C GLY A 35 -2.61 8.82 11.51
N ILE A 36 -1.40 9.38 11.54
CA ILE A 36 -1.09 10.64 10.85
C ILE A 36 -1.14 10.54 9.31
N GLY A 37 -1.07 9.33 8.75
CA GLY A 37 -1.10 9.08 7.32
C GLY A 37 0.19 9.47 6.59
N PHE A 38 0.24 9.15 5.29
CA PHE A 38 1.46 9.24 4.49
C PHE A 38 1.95 10.68 4.34
N ARG A 39 1.04 11.63 4.07
CA ARG A 39 1.43 13.02 3.81
C ARG A 39 2.10 13.67 5.01
N LYS A 40 1.52 13.54 6.21
CA LYS A 40 2.11 14.11 7.43
C LYS A 40 3.37 13.36 7.86
N SER A 41 3.39 12.03 7.73
CA SER A 41 4.59 11.22 8.03
C SER A 41 5.79 11.60 7.15
N LEU A 42 5.55 11.91 5.88
CA LEU A 42 6.61 12.21 4.91
C LEU A 42 6.93 13.70 4.76
N SER A 43 6.10 14.61 5.26
CA SER A 43 6.28 16.06 5.07
C SER A 43 7.53 16.63 5.72
N GLN A 44 8.10 15.94 6.73
CA GLN A 44 9.37 16.33 7.35
C GLN A 44 10.57 16.14 6.40
N ARG A 45 10.46 15.23 5.42
CA ARG A 45 11.56 14.84 4.54
C ARG A 45 11.35 15.29 3.08
N PHE A 46 10.10 15.52 2.69
CA PHE A 46 9.74 15.85 1.31
C PHE A 46 8.75 17.00 1.26
N SER A 47 8.93 17.87 0.28
CA SER A 47 7.86 18.79 -0.14
C SER A 47 6.82 17.99 -0.94
N LEU A 48 5.59 17.91 -0.40
CA LEU A 48 4.51 17.08 -0.92
C LEU A 48 3.33 17.96 -1.35
N LYS A 49 2.92 17.82 -2.61
CA LYS A 49 1.87 18.65 -3.21
C LYS A 49 0.47 18.25 -2.74
N ASN A 50 0.21 16.95 -2.64
CA ASN A 50 -1.09 16.39 -2.30
C ASN A 50 -0.94 14.97 -1.76
N ASP A 51 -2.06 14.36 -1.34
CA ASP A 51 -2.05 13.01 -0.75
C ASP A 51 -1.60 11.94 -1.76
N LEU A 52 -1.99 12.05 -3.03
CA LEU A 52 -1.56 11.09 -4.06
C LEU A 52 -0.04 11.13 -4.26
N ASP A 53 0.53 12.34 -4.34
CA ASP A 53 1.98 12.56 -4.42
C ASP A 53 2.70 11.93 -3.22
N SER A 54 2.13 12.04 -2.01
CA SER A 54 2.71 11.38 -0.82
C SER A 54 2.74 9.85 -0.94
N ILE A 55 1.68 9.24 -1.49
CA ILE A 55 1.60 7.78 -1.68
C ILE A 55 2.58 7.33 -2.78
N GLU A 56 2.66 8.06 -3.90
CA GLU A 56 3.62 7.81 -4.97
C GLU A 56 5.05 7.91 -4.46
N LYS A 57 5.36 8.96 -3.69
CA LYS A 57 6.67 9.18 -3.09
C LYS A 57 7.04 8.03 -2.16
N ALA A 58 6.12 7.57 -1.32
CA ALA A 58 6.38 6.44 -0.41
C ALA A 58 6.73 5.15 -1.16
N LEU A 59 5.96 4.82 -2.20
CA LEU A 59 6.16 3.61 -3.01
C LEU A 59 7.45 3.64 -3.86
N LEU A 60 7.96 4.83 -4.18
CA LEU A 60 9.19 5.01 -4.96
C LEU A 60 10.42 5.21 -4.09
N HIS A 61 10.34 5.98 -3.00
CA HIS A 61 11.49 6.31 -2.15
C HIS A 61 11.91 5.17 -1.24
N GLU A 62 11.01 4.23 -0.93
CA GLU A 62 11.45 2.98 -0.31
C GLU A 62 12.30 2.12 -1.27
N VAL A 63 12.16 2.30 -2.59
CA VAL A 63 13.00 1.59 -3.58
C VAL A 63 14.40 2.20 -3.66
N SER A 64 14.58 3.48 -3.30
CA SER A 64 15.86 4.19 -3.45
C SER A 64 16.78 4.15 -2.22
N ARG A 65 16.43 3.42 -1.14
CA ARG A 65 17.27 3.25 0.06
C ARG A 65 18.10 1.96 0.05
N TYR A 66 18.61 1.58 -1.12
CA TYR A 66 19.75 0.65 -1.20
C TYR A 66 21.00 1.35 -0.64
N ALA A 67 21.11 1.43 0.69
CA ALA A 67 22.34 1.84 1.39
C ALA A 67 22.40 1.45 2.87
N GLU A 68 21.31 1.00 3.53
CA GLU A 68 21.40 0.46 4.89
C GLU A 68 20.69 -0.90 5.00
N GLU A 69 21.47 -1.94 5.28
CA GLU A 69 20.98 -3.28 5.60
C GLU A 69 20.07 -3.22 6.84
N GLY A 70 18.78 -3.56 6.65
CA GLY A 70 17.88 -3.91 7.75
C GLY A 70 16.74 -2.95 8.09
N ARG A 71 16.69 -1.72 7.56
CA ARG A 71 15.58 -0.76 7.86
C ARG A 71 15.10 0.01 6.63
N GLY A 72 13.82 -0.16 6.26
CA GLY A 72 13.16 0.62 5.20
C GLY A 72 12.80 -0.14 3.91
N GLN A 73 12.76 -1.48 3.93
CA GLN A 73 12.45 -2.35 2.78
C GLN A 73 10.96 -2.74 2.66
N GLY A 74 10.10 -2.27 3.57
CA GLY A 74 8.79 -2.86 3.80
C GLY A 74 7.85 -2.80 2.59
N LEU A 75 7.47 -1.59 2.17
CA LEU A 75 6.56 -1.35 1.07
C LEU A 75 7.23 -1.53 -0.30
N ALA A 76 8.53 -1.23 -0.44
CA ALA A 76 9.28 -1.52 -1.66
C ALA A 76 9.38 -3.03 -1.92
N GLY A 77 9.69 -3.83 -0.89
CA GLY A 77 9.68 -5.28 -0.96
C GLY A 77 8.29 -5.83 -1.27
N VAL A 78 7.26 -5.33 -0.59
CA VAL A 78 5.86 -5.67 -0.90
C VAL A 78 5.51 -5.37 -2.36
N ARG A 79 5.88 -4.18 -2.86
CA ARG A 79 5.66 -3.81 -4.27
C ARG A 79 6.37 -4.76 -5.23
N ARG A 80 7.59 -5.18 -4.92
CA ARG A 80 8.36 -6.15 -5.73
C ARG A 80 7.64 -7.49 -5.78
N PHE A 81 7.29 -8.08 -4.63
CA PHE A 81 6.59 -9.38 -4.58
C PHE A 81 5.21 -9.32 -5.26
N VAL A 82 4.46 -8.23 -5.06
CA VAL A 82 3.17 -8.03 -5.75
C VAL A 82 3.36 -8.04 -7.26
N LYS A 83 4.43 -7.43 -7.80
CA LYS A 83 4.72 -7.50 -9.24
C LYS A 83 5.13 -8.91 -9.68
N GLU A 84 6.05 -9.55 -8.95
CA GLU A 84 6.54 -10.90 -9.27
C GLU A 84 5.41 -11.94 -9.30
N TRP A 85 4.44 -11.83 -8.40
CA TRP A 85 3.32 -12.78 -8.31
C TRP A 85 2.07 -12.33 -9.06
N ASN A 86 2.18 -11.34 -9.94
CA ASN A 86 1.06 -10.76 -10.68
C ASN A 86 -0.14 -10.41 -9.77
N GLY A 87 0.16 -9.86 -8.59
CA GLY A 87 -0.79 -9.51 -7.55
C GLY A 87 -1.31 -8.08 -7.65
N LYS A 88 -2.24 -7.73 -6.76
CA LYS A 88 -2.76 -6.37 -6.58
C LYS A 88 -2.20 -5.75 -5.30
N LEU A 89 -1.84 -4.46 -5.38
CA LEU A 89 -1.55 -3.60 -4.23
C LEU A 89 -2.43 -2.35 -4.36
N SER A 90 -3.10 -1.96 -3.28
CA SER A 90 -3.82 -0.68 -3.20
C SER A 90 -3.46 0.02 -1.89
N ILE A 91 -3.16 1.30 -1.95
CA ILE A 91 -2.84 2.14 -0.80
C ILE A 91 -3.74 3.37 -0.83
N ARG A 92 -4.45 3.63 0.27
CA ARG A 92 -5.28 4.82 0.47
C ARG A 92 -4.81 5.57 1.71
N SER A 93 -4.71 6.89 1.60
CA SER A 93 -4.41 7.79 2.71
C SER A 93 -4.89 9.19 2.36
N GLY A 94 -5.48 9.91 3.33
CA GLY A 94 -6.10 11.21 3.08
C GLY A 94 -7.21 11.09 2.05
N THR A 95 -7.12 11.91 1.00
CA THR A 95 -8.12 12.03 -0.08
C THR A 95 -7.78 11.25 -1.36
N ALA A 96 -6.76 10.39 -1.31
CA ALA A 96 -6.22 9.71 -2.48
C ALA A 96 -6.02 8.22 -2.29
N LYS A 97 -6.01 7.49 -3.41
CA LYS A 97 -5.65 6.08 -3.48
C LYS A 97 -4.82 5.80 -4.72
N LEU A 98 -3.78 4.98 -4.55
CA LEU A 98 -2.92 4.47 -5.61
C LEU A 98 -2.98 2.94 -5.61
N SER A 99 -3.07 2.33 -6.78
CA SER A 99 -3.12 0.88 -6.94
C SER A 99 -2.23 0.38 -8.08
N ILE A 100 -1.58 -0.76 -7.85
CA ILE A 100 -1.00 -1.64 -8.87
C ILE A 100 -2.02 -2.74 -9.09
N ILE A 101 -2.54 -2.87 -10.32
CA ILE A 101 -3.67 -3.74 -10.63
C ILE A 101 -3.24 -4.72 -11.73
N PRO A 102 -3.31 -6.04 -11.49
CA PRO A 102 -3.08 -7.03 -12.52
C PRO A 102 -4.33 -7.20 -13.38
N GLU A 103 -4.18 -7.72 -14.60
CA GLU A 103 -5.27 -7.84 -15.59
C GLU A 103 -6.52 -8.59 -15.08
N TRP A 104 -6.32 -9.53 -14.15
CA TRP A 104 -7.41 -10.35 -13.62
C TRP A 104 -8.30 -9.63 -12.59
N VAL A 105 -7.88 -8.45 -12.09
CA VAL A 105 -8.65 -7.61 -11.16
C VAL A 105 -9.09 -6.31 -11.82
N TRP A 106 -10.30 -5.84 -11.49
CA TRP A 106 -10.80 -4.54 -11.91
C TRP A 106 -10.43 -3.43 -10.89
N GLY A 107 -10.36 -2.19 -11.37
CA GLY A 107 -10.19 -1.01 -10.53
C GLY A 107 -9.55 0.16 -11.28
N LYS A 108 -9.24 1.22 -10.53
CA LYS A 108 -8.52 2.39 -11.03
C LYS A 108 -7.14 2.46 -10.38
N GLU A 109 -6.12 2.74 -11.17
CA GLU A 109 -4.76 2.90 -10.64
C GLU A 109 -4.66 4.12 -9.74
N ARG A 110 -5.26 5.24 -10.13
CA ARG A 110 -5.20 6.50 -9.38
C ARG A 110 -6.60 7.03 -9.13
N GLU A 111 -6.86 7.36 -7.87
CA GLU A 111 -8.12 7.97 -7.44
C GLU A 111 -7.80 9.20 -6.56
N ARG A 112 -8.53 10.30 -6.80
CA ARG A 112 -8.40 11.58 -6.11
C ARG A 112 -9.78 12.06 -5.65
N ASN A 113 -9.82 13.07 -4.79
CA ASN A 113 -11.06 13.65 -4.25
C ASN A 113 -11.94 12.61 -3.53
N LEU A 114 -11.31 11.58 -2.94
CA LEU A 114 -12.01 10.63 -2.10
C LEU A 114 -12.34 11.29 -0.75
N ALA A 115 -13.36 10.78 -0.07
CA ALA A 115 -13.64 11.15 1.31
C ALA A 115 -12.34 11.02 2.15
N PRO A 116 -11.98 12.03 2.97
CA PRO A 116 -10.77 11.98 3.77
C PRO A 116 -10.74 10.73 4.65
N PHE A 117 -9.62 10.00 4.60
CA PHE A 117 -9.36 8.85 5.46
C PHE A 117 -8.12 9.15 6.33
N PRO A 118 -8.24 9.13 7.67
CA PRO A 118 -7.10 9.29 8.56
C PRO A 118 -6.18 8.06 8.49
N GLY A 119 -4.87 8.24 8.59
CA GLY A 119 -3.94 7.10 8.57
C GLY A 119 -3.76 6.50 7.18
N ALA A 120 -3.59 5.19 7.13
CA ALA A 120 -3.40 4.44 5.90
C ALA A 120 -4.27 3.17 5.83
N GLN A 121 -4.69 2.83 4.61
CA GLN A 121 -5.22 1.51 4.28
C GLN A 121 -4.37 0.91 3.18
N ILE A 122 -3.88 -0.31 3.40
CA ILE A 122 -3.13 -1.09 2.43
C ILE A 122 -3.87 -2.39 2.20
N ASN A 123 -4.14 -2.71 0.94
CA ASN A 123 -4.77 -3.94 0.51
C ASN A 123 -3.87 -4.65 -0.49
N ILE A 124 -3.48 -5.87 -0.17
CA ILE A 124 -2.65 -6.74 -1.01
C ILE A 124 -3.49 -7.96 -1.38
N MET A 125 -3.48 -8.35 -2.66
CA MET A 125 -4.05 -9.62 -3.12
C MET A 125 -3.01 -10.38 -3.92
N LEU A 126 -2.77 -11.63 -3.53
CA LEU A 126 -1.79 -12.51 -4.15
C LEU A 126 -2.47 -13.81 -4.58
N PRO A 127 -2.39 -14.20 -5.86
CA PRO A 127 -2.84 -15.51 -6.29
C PRO A 127 -1.86 -16.60 -5.85
N GLU A 128 -2.37 -17.81 -5.67
CA GLU A 128 -1.56 -19.02 -5.52
C GLU A 128 -0.71 -19.24 -6.78
N VAL A 129 0.58 -19.55 -6.58
CA VAL A 129 1.55 -19.77 -7.67
C VAL A 129 1.23 -21.08 -8.37
#